data_AF-C7P4V3-F1
#
_entry.id   AF-C7P4V3-F1
#
_cell.length_a   1.000
_cell.length_b   1.000
_cell.length_c   1.000
_cell.angle_alpha   90.00
_cell.angle_beta   90.00
_cell.angle_gamma   90.00
#
_symmetry.space_group_name_H-M   'P 1'
#
loop_
_entity.id
_entity.type
_entity.pdbx_description
1 polymer ?
#
loop_
_entity_poly.entity_id
_entity_poly.type
_entity_poly.pdbx_seq_one_letter_code
_entity_poly.pdbx_strand_id
1 'polypeptide(L)' 'MDFDHRTVVHKERYVSPDGVPSKATITIKEINDNRYYYWQWRDGEQIRSQYEGPVDPA' A
#
# COMPACT_ATOMS: atom_id res chain seq x y z
N MET A 1 -5.14 -5.20 -29.99
CA MET A 1 -5.89 -4.10 -29.38
C MET A 1 -5.95 -4.40 -27.90
N ASP A 2 -5.22 -3.56 -27.17
CA ASP A 2 -5.41 -3.21 -25.76
C ASP A 2 -5.34 -4.38 -24.77
N PHE A 3 -4.11 -4.83 -24.51
CA PHE A 3 -3.76 -5.20 -23.15
C PHE A 3 -4.00 -3.95 -22.31
N ASP A 4 -5.15 -3.91 -21.63
CA ASP A 4 -5.42 -2.97 -20.54
C ASP A 4 -4.16 -2.91 -19.68
N HIS A 5 -3.51 -1.74 -19.69
CA HIS A 5 -2.30 -1.49 -18.95
C HIS A 5 -2.71 -1.56 -17.49
N ARG A 6 -2.68 -2.76 -16.91
CA ARG A 6 -2.66 -2.95 -15.47
C ARG A 6 -1.49 -2.12 -14.99
N THR A 7 -1.77 -0.95 -14.45
CA THR A 7 -0.81 -0.08 -13.79
C THR A 7 -0.28 -0.86 -12.60
N VAL A 8 0.74 -1.69 -12.85
CA VAL A 8 1.68 -2.07 -11.82
C VAL A 8 2.35 -0.75 -11.52
N VAL A 9 1.90 -0.07 -10.46
CA VAL A 9 2.56 1.11 -9.93
C VAL A 9 3.99 0.66 -9.66
N HIS A 10 4.88 0.98 -10.59
CA HIS A 10 6.29 0.70 -10.50
C HIS A 10 6.84 1.71 -9.49
N LYS A 11 6.53 1.48 -8.21
CA LYS A 11 7.03 2.30 -7.10
C LYS A 11 8.48 1.92 -6.87
N GLU A 12 9.33 2.27 -7.84
CA GLU A 12 10.73 1.85 -7.97
C GLU A 12 11.67 2.46 -6.93
N ARG A 13 11.11 2.99 -5.84
CA ARG A 13 11.84 3.28 -4.62
C ARG A 13 10.88 3.28 -3.45
N TYR A 14 10.48 2.08 -3.02
CA TYR A 14 9.92 1.89 -1.69
C TYR A 14 10.99 2.19 -0.64
N VAL A 15 11.36 3.46 -0.48
CA VAL A 15 11.75 3.93 0.83
C VAL A 15 10.46 3.93 1.63
N SER A 16 10.24 2.84 2.34
CA SER A 16 9.23 2.75 3.39
C SER A 16 9.38 3.99 4.29
N PRO A 17 8.28 4.66 4.66
CA PRO A 17 8.34 5.83 5.55
C PRO A 17 9.16 5.54 6.81
N ASP A 18 9.79 6.56 7.40
CA ASP A 18 10.49 6.41 8.67
C ASP A 18 9.57 5.78 9.72
N GLY A 19 9.97 4.61 10.22
CA GLY A 19 9.20 3.82 11.19
C GLY A 19 8.42 2.63 10.62
N VAL A 20 8.34 2.47 9.29
CA VAL A 20 7.83 1.24 8.66
C VAL A 20 9.00 0.28 8.45
N PRO A 21 8.94 -0.94 9.01
CA PRO A 21 10.01 -1.91 8.82
C PRO A 21 10.02 -2.44 7.38
N SER A 22 11.21 -2.82 6.89
CA SER A 22 11.40 -3.37 5.53
C SER A 22 10.61 -4.64 5.24
N LYS A 23 10.18 -5.37 6.28
CA LYS A 23 9.31 -6.56 6.19
C LYS A 23 7.81 -6.23 6.11
N ALA A 24 7.43 -4.96 6.02
CA ALA A 24 6.03 -4.57 5.88
C ALA A 24 5.51 -4.93 4.48
N THR A 25 4.22 -5.25 4.41
CA THR A 25 3.50 -5.55 3.17
C THR A 25 2.46 -4.46 2.93
N ILE A 26 2.22 -4.12 1.67
CA ILE A 26 1.13 -3.20 1.31
C ILE A 26 -0.14 -3.99 1.07
N THR A 27 -1.22 -3.52 1.69
CA THR A 27 -2.58 -4.05 1.54
C THR A 27 -3.49 -2.96 1.02
N ILE A 28 -4.42 -3.31 0.13
CA ILE A 28 -5.50 -2.41 -0.30
C ILE A 28 -6.69 -2.58 0.63
N LYS A 29 -7.21 -1.47 1.16
CA LYS A 29 -8.47 -1.44 1.92
C LYS A 29 -9.51 -0.66 1.13
N GLU A 30 -10.71 -1.22 1.05
CA GLU A 30 -11.87 -0.56 0.46
C GLU A 30 -12.77 -0.02 1.57
N ILE A 31 -13.05 1.28 1.53
CA ILE A 31 -13.88 1.99 2.52
C ILE A 31 -14.73 3.01 1.76
N ASN A 32 -16.05 2.94 1.91
CA ASN A 32 -17.00 3.84 1.21
C ASN A 32 -16.74 3.92 -0.32
N ASP A 33 -16.55 2.76 -0.97
CA ASP A 33 -16.25 2.66 -2.42
C ASP A 33 -14.91 3.29 -2.86
N ASN A 34 -14.09 3.73 -1.90
CA ASN A 34 -12.74 4.25 -2.16
C ASN A 34 -11.69 3.22 -1.76
N ARG A 35 -10.59 3.16 -2.52
CA ARG A 35 -9.49 2.22 -2.30
C ARG A 35 -8.24 2.94 -1.79
N TYR A 36 -7.62 2.37 -0.77
CA TYR A 36 -6.46 2.96 -0.09
C TYR A 36 -5.34 1.95 0.13
N TYR A 37 -4.10 2.39 -0.03
CA TYR A 37 -2.90 1.64 0.33
C TYR A 37 -2.59 1.80 1.83
N TYR A 38 -2.32 0.67 2.47
CA TYR A 38 -1.85 0.60 3.84
C TYR A 38 -0.63 -0.30 3.93
N TRP A 39 0.42 0.20 4.58
CA TRP A 39 1.49 -0.63 5.10
C TRP A 39 0.95 -1.46 6.26
N GLN A 40 1.27 -2.75 6.29
CA GLN A 40 0.98 -3.62 7.40
C GLN A 40 2.21 -4.44 7.77
N TRP A 41 2.47 -4.56 9.07
CA TRP A 41 3.53 -5.39 9.60
C TRP A 41 3.18 -5.92 10.97
N ARG A 42 3.89 -6.96 11.39
CA ARG A 42 3.83 -7.47 12.76
C ARG A 42 4.91 -6.86 13.64
N ASP A 43 4.46 -6.38 14.78
CA ASP A 43 5.25 -5.87 15.88
C ASP A 43 4.96 -6.75 17.11
N GLY A 44 5.75 -7.82 17.25
CA GLY A 44 5.45 -8.93 18.17
C GLY A 44 4.11 -9.58 17.84
N GLU A 45 3.19 -9.55 18.80
CA GLU A 45 1.84 -10.11 18.67
C GLU A 45 0.83 -9.11 18.06
N GLN A 46 1.21 -7.85 17.90
CA GLN A 46 0.34 -6.80 17.39
C GLN A 46 0.51 -6.62 15.88
N ILE A 47 -0.61 -6.43 15.18
CA ILE A 47 -0.61 -6.00 13.78
C ILE A 47 -0.66 -4.48 13.75
N ARG A 48 0.37 -3.87 13.18
CA ARG A 48 0.42 -2.43 12.91
C ARG A 48 -0.04 -2.16 11.49
N SER A 49 -0.63 -0.98 11.29
CA SER A 49 -0.94 -0.49 9.96
C SER A 49 -0.67 1.01 9.86
N GLN A 50 -0.15 1.46 8.72
CA GLN A 50 0.05 2.87 8.42
C GLN A 50 -0.53 3.21 7.05
N TYR A 51 -1.27 4.31 7.00
CA TYR A 51 -1.84 4.83 5.76
C TYR A 51 -0.75 5.36 4.83
N GLU A 52 -0.82 4.98 3.56
CA GLU A 52 0.14 5.41 2.54
C GLU A 52 -0.47 6.40 1.54
N GLY A 53 -1.72 6.18 1.10
CA GLY A 53 -2.38 7.03 0.11
C GLY A 53 -3.60 6.37 -0.55
N PRO A 54 -4.35 7.11 -1.38
CA PRO A 54 -5.38 6.53 -2.24
C PRO A 54 -4.75 5.70 -3.37
N VAL A 55 -5.46 4.67 -3.82
CA VAL A 55 -5.04 3.82 -4.95
C VAL A 55 -5.21 4.54 -6.29
N ASP A 56 -6.29 5.30 -6.42
CA ASP A 56 -6.53 6.19 -7.56
C ASP A 56 -6.48 7.65 -7.06
N PRO A 57 -5.41 8.40 -7.38
CA PRO A 57 -5.48 9.86 -7.35
C PRO A 57 -6.27 10.30 -8.60
N ALA A 58 -7.42 10.93 -8.38
CA ALA A 58 -8.13 11.66 -9.43
C ALA A 58 -7.29 12.86 -9.92
#